data_AF-A0A9E7TME8-F1
#
_entry.id   AF-A0A9E7TME8-F1
#
_cell.length_a   1.000
_cell.length_b   1.000
_cell.length_c   1.000
_cell.angle_alpha   90.00
_cell.angle_beta   90.00
_cell.angle_gamma   90.00
#
_symmetry.space_group_name_H-M   'P 1'
#
loop_
_entity.id
_entity.type
_entity.pdbx_description
1 polymer ?
#
loop_
_entity_poly.entity_id
_entity_poly.type
_entity_poly.pdbx_seq_one_letter_code
_entity_poly.pdbx_strand_id
1 'polypeptide(L)'
;MIYILNVLYKGRCFRSDRGYNSKKLNKLYLKKYPGKDYLKFDDAVSYLLNGSYISEVKKKDIKYYIIDIKKVSSALDSHGISIAKGGVHKL
;
A
#
# COMPACT_ATOMS: atom_id res chain seq x y z
N MET A 1 0.72 -6.78 5.73
CA MET A 1 1.12 -5.34 5.59
C MET A 1 1.83 -5.05 4.28
N ILE A 2 2.99 -5.65 4.00
CA ILE A 2 3.82 -5.35 2.82
C ILE A 2 3.08 -5.47 1.48
N TYR A 3 2.18 -6.45 1.35
CA TYR A 3 1.35 -6.58 0.15
C TYR A 3 0.48 -5.33 -0.13
N ILE A 4 -0.06 -4.69 0.91
CA ILE A 4 -0.85 -3.45 0.78
C ILE A 4 0.05 -2.34 0.19
N LEU A 5 1.25 -2.18 0.75
CA LEU A 5 2.22 -1.21 0.25
C LEU A 5 2.57 -1.46 -1.22
N ASN A 6 2.77 -2.72 -1.61
CA ASN A 6 3.07 -3.10 -2.99
C ASN A 6 1.92 -2.74 -3.95
N VAL A 7 0.66 -3.00 -3.56
CA VAL A 7 -0.52 -2.64 -4.37
C VAL A 7 -0.61 -1.12 -4.55
N LEU A 8 -0.46 -0.36 -3.46
CA LEU A 8 -0.50 1.10 -3.52
C LEU A 8 0.65 1.69 -4.33
N TYR A 9 1.86 1.14 -4.18
CA TYR A 9 3.05 1.59 -4.89
C TYR A 9 2.92 1.34 -6.40
N LYS A 10 2.53 0.14 -6.81
CA LYS A 10 2.28 -0.20 -8.22
C LYS A 10 1.13 0.62 -8.81
N GLY A 11 0.11 0.92 -8.02
CA GLY A 11 -0.98 1.82 -8.40
C GLY A 11 -0.60 3.30 -8.44
N ARG A 12 0.64 3.66 -8.09
CA ARG A 12 1.12 5.05 -7.96
C ARG A 12 0.21 5.91 -7.10
N CYS A 13 -0.34 5.32 -6.04
CA CYS A 13 -1.24 5.97 -5.08
C CYS A 13 -0.45 6.89 -4.15
N PHE A 14 0.24 7.90 -4.68
CA PHE A 14 1.13 8.81 -3.94
C PHE A 14 0.48 10.14 -3.57
N ARG A 15 -0.83 10.28 -3.83
CA ARG A 15 -1.59 11.51 -3.58
C ARG A 15 -3.00 11.16 -3.12
N SER A 16 -3.61 12.06 -2.36
CA SER A 16 -4.97 11.90 -1.82
C SER A 16 -6.03 11.76 -2.91
N ASP A 17 -5.87 12.41 -4.06
CA ASP A 17 -6.76 12.28 -5.21
C ASP A 17 -6.63 10.92 -5.95
N ARG A 18 -5.51 10.23 -5.75
CA ARG A 18 -5.18 8.93 -6.38
C ARG A 18 -5.22 7.75 -5.39
N GLY A 19 -5.97 7.88 -4.30
CA GLY A 19 -6.13 6.82 -3.31
C GLY A 19 -6.83 5.57 -3.89
N TYR A 20 -6.45 4.41 -3.36
CA TYR A 20 -7.01 3.12 -3.72
C TYR A 20 -8.20 2.77 -2.83
N ASN A 21 -9.31 2.31 -3.41
CA ASN A 21 -10.53 1.98 -2.66
C ASN A 21 -10.30 0.83 -1.66
N SER A 22 -10.69 1.04 -0.40
CA SER A 22 -10.44 0.11 0.71
C SER A 22 -11.11 -1.25 0.52
N LYS A 23 -12.36 -1.30 0.02
CA LYS A 23 -13.10 -2.55 -0.22
C LYS A 23 -12.42 -3.39 -1.30
N LYS A 24 -11.99 -2.75 -2.39
CA LYS A 24 -11.25 -3.43 -3.46
C LYS A 24 -9.90 -3.95 -2.96
N LEU A 25 -9.21 -3.15 -2.14
CA LEU A 25 -7.93 -3.53 -1.55
C LEU A 25 -8.07 -4.72 -0.59
N ASN A 26 -9.10 -4.72 0.26
CA ASN A 26 -9.41 -5.82 1.17
C ASN A 26 -9.66 -7.13 0.40
N LYS A 27 -10.46 -7.08 -0.68
CA LYS A 27 -10.72 -8.25 -1.53
C LYS A 27 -9.42 -8.83 -2.13
N LEU A 28 -8.49 -7.99 -2.57
CA LEU A 28 -7.18 -8.43 -3.05
C LEU A 28 -6.32 -9.03 -1.93
N TYR A 29 -6.35 -8.40 -0.75
CA TYR A 29 -5.61 -8.85 0.43
C TYR A 29 -6.07 -10.25 0.87
N LEU A 30 -7.39 -10.44 1.04
CA LEU A 30 -7.97 -11.74 1.42
C LEU A 30 -7.74 -12.82 0.36
N LYS A 31 -7.73 -12.46 -0.93
CA LYS A 31 -7.35 -13.41 -1.99
C LYS A 31 -5.89 -13.87 -1.86
N LYS A 32 -4.99 -12.98 -1.45
CA LYS A 32 -3.57 -13.31 -1.24
C LYS A 32 -3.33 -14.06 0.08
N TYR A 33 -4.14 -13.76 1.09
CA TYR A 33 -4.04 -14.28 2.46
C TYR A 33 -5.40 -14.79 2.95
N PRO A 34 -5.86 -15.96 2.47
CA PRO A 34 -7.22 -16.45 2.73
C PRO A 34 -7.41 -17.11 4.10
N GLY A 35 -6.32 -17.40 4.83
CA GLY A 35 -6.33 -18.17 6.08
C GLY A 35 -6.36 -17.32 7.36
N LYS A 36 -6.70 -17.97 8.48
CA LYS A 36 -6.69 -17.36 9.82
C LYS A 36 -5.28 -17.10 10.36
N ASP A 37 -4.26 -17.74 9.78
CA ASP A 37 -2.86 -17.60 10.19
C ASP A 37 -2.23 -16.27 9.73
N TYR A 38 -2.95 -15.51 8.91
CA TYR A 38 -2.48 -14.22 8.41
C TYR A 38 -3.10 -13.06 9.18
N LEU A 39 -2.31 -12.00 9.37
CA LEU A 39 -2.77 -10.75 9.94
C LEU A 39 -4.00 -10.23 9.19
N LYS A 40 -5.06 -9.88 9.94
CA LYS A 40 -6.29 -9.36 9.34
C LYS A 40 -6.03 -8.06 8.59
N PHE A 41 -6.86 -7.77 7.59
CA PHE A 41 -6.72 -6.58 6.77
C PHE A 41 -6.73 -5.29 7.60
N ASP A 42 -7.67 -5.16 8.55
CA ASP A 42 -7.82 -3.96 9.37
C ASP A 42 -6.63 -3.74 10.30
N ASP A 43 -6.08 -4.82 10.88
CA ASP A 43 -4.87 -4.76 11.70
C ASP A 43 -3.67 -4.33 10.86
N ALA A 44 -3.55 -4.89 9.65
CA ALA A 44 -2.50 -4.54 8.70
C ALA A 44 -2.59 -3.07 8.26
N VAL A 45 -3.79 -2.55 8.02
CA VAL A 45 -4.03 -1.14 7.66
C VAL A 45 -3.71 -0.23 8.85
N SER A 46 -4.19 -0.58 10.05
CA SER A 46 -3.96 0.20 11.28
C SER A 46 -2.47 0.35 11.57
N TYR A 47 -1.70 -0.72 11.42
CA TYR A 47 -0.24 -0.66 11.54
C TYR A 47 0.39 0.33 10.54
N LEU A 48 -0.07 0.32 9.29
CA LEU A 48 0.45 1.21 8.24
C LEU A 48 0.05 2.68 8.43
N LEU A 49 -1.16 2.93 8.94
CA LEU A 49 -1.64 4.27 9.29
C LEU A 49 -0.84 4.84 10.47
N ASN A 50 -0.73 4.07 11.56
CA ASN A 50 0.02 4.47 12.75
C ASN A 50 1.51 4.68 12.44
N GLY A 51 2.07 3.83 11.57
CA GLY A 51 3.44 3.96 11.10
C GLY A 51 3.67 5.08 10.08
N SER A 52 2.65 5.89 9.74
CA SER A 52 2.75 6.96 8.74
C SER A 52 3.30 6.47 7.39
N TYR A 53 2.96 5.25 6.98
CA TYR A 53 3.26 4.74 5.63
C TYR A 53 2.19 5.18 4.64
N ILE A 54 0.94 5.14 5.09
CA ILE A 54 -0.25 5.48 4.31
C ILE A 54 -1.12 6.47 5.08
N SER A 55 -2.02 7.12 4.37
CA SER A 55 -3.12 7.90 4.94
C SER A 55 -4.43 7.58 4.23
N GLU A 56 -5.53 7.97 4.85
CA GLU A 56 -6.88 7.74 4.36
C GLU A 56 -7.54 9.02 3.84
N VAL A 57 -8.37 8.86 2.82
CA VAL A 57 -9.26 9.91 2.34
C VAL A 57 -10.69 9.44 2.53
N LYS A 58 -11.43 10.14 3.38
CA LYS A 58 -12.85 9.89 3.62
C LYS A 58 -13.67 10.64 2.58
N LYS A 59 -14.03 9.95 1.50
CA LYS A 59 -15.09 10.39 0.57
C LYS A 59 -16.31 9.49 0.77
N LYS A 60 -17.05 9.17 -0.30
CA LYS A 60 -18.13 8.18 -0.27
C LYS A 60 -17.66 6.78 0.17
N ASP A 61 -16.44 6.41 -0.20
CA ASP A 61 -15.74 5.22 0.28
C ASP A 61 -14.35 5.62 0.77
N ILE A 62 -13.84 4.91 1.79
CA ILE A 62 -12.47 5.08 2.28
C ILE A 62 -11.49 4.69 1.17
N LYS A 63 -10.49 5.54 0.97
CA LYS A 63 -9.38 5.28 0.06
C LYS A 63 -8.05 5.45 0.78
N TYR A 64 -7.06 4.63 0.44
CA TYR A 64 -5.72 4.72 1.01
C TYR A 64 -4.70 5.20 -0.02
N TYR A 65 -3.75 6.02 0.41
CA TYR A 65 -2.62 6.47 -0.41
C TYR A 65 -1.34 6.49 0.42
N ILE A 66 -0.20 6.33 -0.23
CA ILE A 66 1.12 6.41 0.38
C ILE A 66 1.45 7.88 0.67
N ILE A 67 1.88 8.16 1.89
CA ILE A 67 2.33 9.50 2.30
C ILE A 67 3.85 9.65 2.23
N ASP A 68 4.59 8.58 2.54
CA ASP A 68 6.05 8.59 2.49
C ASP A 68 6.56 7.53 1.51
N ILE A 69 6.83 7.98 0.29
CA ILE A 69 7.33 7.13 -0.80
C ILE A 69 8.70 6.54 -0.45
N LYS A 70 9.58 7.29 0.22
CA LYS A 70 10.94 6.83 0.54
C LYS A 70 10.87 5.71 1.58
N LYS A 71 10.08 5.91 2.63
CA LYS A 71 9.87 4.90 3.68
C LYS A 71 9.20 3.64 3.16
N VAL A 72 8.16 3.79 2.31
CA VAL A 72 7.53 2.65 1.65
C VAL A 72 8.50 1.94 0.72
N SER A 73 9.35 2.69 0.00
CA SER A 73 10.35 2.09 -0.87
C SER A 73 11.36 1.28 -0.06
N SER A 74 11.92 1.85 0.99
CA SER A 74 12.83 1.12 1.89
C SER A 74 12.17 -0.15 2.44
N ALA A 75 10.90 -0.07 2.88
CA ALA A 75 10.19 -1.24 3.40
C ALA A 75 9.99 -2.33 2.33
N LEU A 76 9.59 -1.96 1.12
CA LEU A 76 9.43 -2.92 0.02
C LEU A 76 10.78 -3.57 -0.35
N ASP A 77 11.85 -2.79 -0.43
CA ASP A 77 13.21 -3.28 -0.71
C ASP A 77 13.70 -4.25 0.38
N SER A 78 13.50 -3.91 1.67
CA SER A 78 13.85 -4.80 2.80
C SER A 78 13.11 -6.14 2.78
N HIS A 79 11.96 -6.21 2.11
CA HIS A 79 11.19 -7.44 1.92
C HIS A 79 11.45 -8.12 0.56
N GLY A 80 12.52 -7.75 -0.14
CA GLY A 80 12.95 -8.35 -1.41
C GLY A 80 12.03 -8.02 -2.59
N ILE A 81 11.15 -7.03 -2.46
CA ILE A 81 10.28 -6.59 -3.54
C ILE A 81 11.05 -5.55 -4.35
N SER A 82 11.60 -5.97 -5.50
CA SER A 82 12.28 -5.05 -6.41
C SER A 82 11.33 -3.95 -6.87
N ILE A 83 11.64 -2.74 -6.43
CA ILE A 83 10.97 -1.53 -6.85
C ILE A 83 11.81 -1.03 -8.01
N ALA A 84 11.25 -1.05 -9.21
CA ALA A 84 11.94 -0.49 -10.35
C ALA A 84 12.22 0.99 -10.05
N LYS A 85 13.47 1.31 -9.68
CA LYS A 85 14.02 2.67 -9.80
C LYS A 85 13.78 3.02 -11.25
N GLY A 86 12.82 3.89 -11.52
CA GLY A 86 12.39 4.21 -12.88
C GLY A 86 13.63 4.37 -13.74
N GLY A 87 13.73 3.58 -14.81
CA GLY A 87 14.83 3.71 -15.74
C GLY A 87 14.92 5.17 -16.14
N VAL A 88 16.06 5.80 -15.83
CA VAL A 88 16.39 7.10 -16.37
C VAL A 88 16.50 6.86 -17.88
N HIS A 89 15.44 7.15 -18.63
CA HIS A 89 15.59 7.30 -20.06
C HIS A 89 16.43 8.55 -20.21
N LYS A 90 17.74 8.39 -20.46
CA LYS A 90 18.58 9.48 -20.93
C LYS A 90 17.94 9.97 -22.23
N LEU A 91 17.42 11.20 -22.20
CA LEU A 91 17.25 11.99 -23.41
C LEU A 91 18.63 12.36 -23.96
#